data_AF-A0A2P8ED40-F1
#
_entry.id   AF-A0A2P8ED40-F1
#
_cell.length_a   1.000
_cell.length_b   1.000
_cell.length_c   1.000
_cell.angle_alpha   90.00
_cell.angle_beta   90.00
_cell.angle_gamma   90.00
#
_symmetry.space_group_name_H-M   'P 1'
#
loop_
_entity.id
_entity.type
_entity.pdbx_description
1 polymer ?
#
loop_
_entity_poly.entity_id
_entity_poly.type
_entity_poly.pdbx_seq_one_letter_code
_entity_poly.pdbx_strand_id
1 'polypeptide(L)'
;MEIKLKEWIIELDKLSEEIREVFGGLDNKILFTKPDSKSWSIAENLDHLIKVNSSYFPIFRQLIDQTFVGAFIGKFKFFTKLFGNMIYTSVSDGGKKKIRTFPLWEPRINEGENDIIEKFLDHQEELKNWIKELEPYIEKETIIHSPANKLIVYSLPQAMDIVIAHEKRHLNQALAVLEKIKK
;
A
#
# COMPACT_ATOMS: atom_id res chain seq x y z
N MET A 1 -1.76 5.92 -20.92
CA MET A 1 -2.07 4.99 -19.81
C MET A 1 -1.06 3.87 -19.72
N GLU A 2 -0.66 3.25 -20.84
CA GLU A 2 0.45 2.29 -20.88
C GLU A 2 1.75 2.78 -20.18
N ILE A 3 2.09 4.07 -20.35
CA ILE A 3 3.26 4.70 -19.67
C ILE A 3 3.11 4.66 -18.14
N LYS A 4 1.94 5.02 -17.61
CA LYS A 4 1.65 5.04 -16.15
C LYS A 4 1.73 3.66 -15.52
N LEU A 5 1.22 2.64 -16.22
CA LEU A 5 1.31 1.26 -15.74
C LEU A 5 2.78 0.82 -15.62
N LYS A 6 3.58 1.08 -16.66
CA LYS A 6 5.03 0.77 -16.64
C LYS A 6 5.75 1.52 -15.51
N GLU A 7 5.40 2.79 -15.28
CA GLU A 7 5.94 3.58 -14.17
C GLU A 7 5.65 2.93 -12.82
N TRP A 8 4.40 2.53 -12.53
CA TRP A 8 4.06 1.87 -11.27
C TRP A 8 4.81 0.55 -11.08
N ILE A 9 4.91 -0.28 -12.13
CA ILE A 9 5.66 -1.55 -12.06
C ILE A 9 7.15 -1.28 -11.74
N ILE A 10 7.77 -0.32 -12.44
CA ILE A 10 9.17 0.06 -12.18
C ILE A 10 9.35 0.57 -10.74
N GLU A 11 8.40 1.34 -10.21
CA GLU A 11 8.49 1.83 -8.84
C GLU A 11 8.35 0.71 -7.80
N LEU A 12 7.45 -0.27 -8.01
CA LEU A 12 7.36 -1.46 -7.16
C LEU A 12 8.63 -2.31 -7.22
N ASP A 13 9.24 -2.45 -8.40
CA ASP A 13 10.52 -3.17 -8.57
C ASP A 13 11.64 -2.50 -7.75
N LYS A 14 11.77 -1.17 -7.84
CA LYS A 14 12.76 -0.41 -7.05
C LYS A 14 12.53 -0.54 -5.55
N LEU A 15 11.27 -0.44 -5.11
CA LEU A 15 10.91 -0.60 -3.69
C LEU A 15 11.27 -1.99 -3.18
N SER A 16 10.98 -3.02 -3.98
CA SER A 16 11.32 -4.41 -3.67
C SER A 16 12.82 -4.64 -3.60
N GLU A 17 13.57 -4.08 -4.54
CA GLU A 17 15.03 -4.13 -4.56
C GLU A 17 15.63 -3.44 -3.34
N GLU A 18 15.20 -2.22 -3.02
CA GLU A 18 15.69 -1.47 -1.86
C GLU A 18 15.38 -2.21 -0.53
N ILE A 19 14.19 -2.77 -0.39
CA ILE A 19 13.82 -3.59 0.78
C ILE A 19 14.71 -4.83 0.89
N ARG A 20 14.97 -5.53 -0.22
CA ARG A 20 15.83 -6.71 -0.24
C ARG A 20 17.27 -6.35 0.13
N GLU A 21 17.82 -5.28 -0.45
CA GLU A 21 19.20 -4.86 -0.20
C GLU A 21 19.42 -4.37 1.22
N VAL A 22 18.50 -3.54 1.75
CA VAL A 22 18.68 -2.90 3.05
C VAL A 22 18.30 -3.82 4.21
N PHE A 23 17.25 -4.61 4.05
CA PHE A 23 16.67 -5.40 5.14
C PHE A 23 16.88 -6.92 5.00
N GLY A 24 17.11 -7.45 3.80
CA GLY A 24 17.16 -8.90 3.55
C GLY A 24 18.31 -9.63 4.25
N GLY A 25 19.40 -8.93 4.57
CA GLY A 25 20.54 -9.50 5.32
C GLY A 25 20.50 -9.25 6.83
N LEU A 26 19.46 -8.61 7.36
CA LEU A 26 19.38 -8.28 8.79
C LEU A 26 18.92 -9.48 9.62
N ASP A 27 19.43 -9.55 10.85
CA ASP A 27 18.94 -10.52 11.82
C ASP A 27 17.45 -10.26 12.14
N ASN A 28 16.67 -11.33 12.30
CA ASN A 28 15.25 -11.23 12.61
C ASN A 28 14.99 -10.37 13.85
N LYS A 29 15.83 -10.46 14.88
CA LYS A 29 15.69 -9.61 16.06
C LYS A 29 15.68 -8.12 15.70
N ILE A 30 16.49 -7.68 14.73
CA ILE A 30 16.50 -6.29 14.26
C ILE A 30 15.19 -5.97 13.53
N LEU A 31 14.75 -6.85 12.63
CA LEU A 31 13.53 -6.65 11.85
C LEU A 31 12.29 -6.46 12.74
N PHE A 32 12.21 -7.22 13.83
CA PHE A 32 11.08 -7.20 14.77
C PHE A 32 11.25 -6.24 15.96
N THR A 33 12.40 -5.58 16.09
CA THR A 33 12.62 -4.63 17.20
C THR A 33 11.86 -3.33 16.95
N LYS A 34 11.14 -2.89 17.98
CA LYS A 34 10.53 -1.56 18.04
C LYS A 34 11.51 -0.57 18.66
N PRO A 35 11.71 0.63 18.08
CA PRO A 35 12.57 1.64 18.68
C PRO A 35 11.92 2.26 19.93
N ASP A 36 10.58 2.26 20.03
CA ASP A 36 9.81 2.69 21.20
C ASP A 36 8.39 2.08 21.16
N SER A 37 7.62 2.22 22.24
CA SER A 37 6.27 1.64 22.36
C SER A 37 5.21 2.26 21.45
N LYS A 38 5.53 3.35 20.74
CA LYS A 38 4.59 4.08 19.86
C LYS A 38 4.94 3.92 18.38
N SER A 39 6.07 3.32 18.06
CA SER A 39 6.58 3.14 16.72
C SER A 39 6.42 1.68 16.28
N TRP A 40 6.18 1.48 14.98
CA TRP A 40 6.25 0.16 14.37
C TRP A 40 7.71 -0.25 14.13
N SER A 41 7.96 -1.56 14.23
CA SER A 41 9.19 -2.21 13.77
C SER A 41 9.27 -2.24 12.24
N ILE A 42 10.39 -2.68 11.68
CA ILE A 42 10.54 -2.87 10.22
C ILE A 42 9.51 -3.91 9.75
N ALA A 43 9.43 -5.04 10.44
CA ALA A 43 8.48 -6.11 10.12
C ALA A 43 7.03 -5.64 10.13
N GLU A 44 6.63 -4.85 11.14
CA GLU A 44 5.28 -4.30 11.22
C GLU A 44 4.98 -3.28 10.12
N ASN A 45 5.96 -2.52 9.63
CA ASN A 45 5.76 -1.65 8.47
C ASN A 45 5.47 -2.47 7.21
N LEU A 46 6.20 -3.58 7.00
CA LEU A 46 6.01 -4.45 5.83
C LEU A 46 4.68 -5.21 5.90
N ASP A 47 4.32 -5.78 7.06
CA ASP A 47 3.03 -6.44 7.26
C ASP A 47 1.85 -5.47 7.07
N HIS A 48 2.00 -4.22 7.51
CA HIS A 48 1.01 -3.18 7.24
C HIS A 48 0.79 -2.96 5.74
N LEU A 49 1.87 -2.86 4.95
CA LEU A 49 1.78 -2.72 3.50
C LEU A 49 1.03 -3.90 2.87
N ILE A 50 1.41 -5.13 3.22
CA ILE A 50 0.75 -6.35 2.74
C ILE A 50 -0.75 -6.29 3.03
N LYS A 51 -1.16 -5.89 4.23
CA LYS A 51 -2.58 -5.80 4.60
C LYS A 51 -3.36 -4.73 3.86
N VAL A 52 -2.77 -3.55 3.70
CA VAL A 52 -3.42 -2.45 2.95
C VAL A 52 -3.62 -2.88 1.51
N ASN A 53 -2.57 -3.39 0.86
CA ASN A 53 -2.60 -3.86 -0.52
C ASN A 53 -3.62 -5.01 -0.69
N SER A 54 -3.53 -6.05 0.14
CA SER A 54 -4.45 -7.20 0.12
C SER A 54 -5.91 -6.80 0.29
N SER A 55 -6.19 -5.72 1.03
CA SER A 55 -7.56 -5.24 1.23
C SER A 55 -8.23 -4.74 -0.07
N TYR A 56 -7.45 -4.41 -1.10
CA TYR A 56 -7.97 -4.08 -2.42
C TYR A 56 -8.30 -5.30 -3.29
N PHE A 57 -7.67 -6.45 -3.07
CA PHE A 57 -7.80 -7.61 -3.97
C PHE A 57 -9.24 -8.11 -4.14
N PRO A 58 -10.12 -8.11 -3.11
CA PRO A 58 -11.53 -8.43 -3.31
C PRO A 58 -12.24 -7.46 -4.26
N ILE A 59 -11.88 -6.17 -4.23
CA ILE A 59 -12.43 -5.16 -5.16
C ILE A 59 -11.92 -5.44 -6.57
N PHE A 60 -10.64 -5.75 -6.73
CA PHE A 60 -10.04 -6.08 -8.02
C PHE A 60 -10.66 -7.32 -8.65
N ARG A 61 -10.84 -8.38 -7.85
CA ARG A 61 -11.55 -9.60 -8.28
C ARG A 61 -12.97 -9.27 -8.75
N GLN A 62 -13.72 -8.47 -7.98
CA GLN A 62 -15.07 -8.05 -8.37
C GLN A 62 -15.11 -7.25 -9.68
N LEU A 63 -14.09 -6.43 -9.95
CA LEU A 63 -13.97 -5.73 -11.24
C LEU A 63 -13.80 -6.72 -12.38
N ILE A 64 -12.85 -7.66 -12.26
CA ILE A 64 -12.55 -8.66 -13.29
C ILE A 64 -13.76 -9.58 -13.53
N ASP A 65 -14.42 -10.01 -12.46
CA ASP A 65 -15.59 -10.88 -12.51
C ASP A 65 -16.87 -10.12 -12.93
N GLN A 66 -16.78 -8.80 -13.14
CA GLN A 66 -17.89 -7.90 -13.50
C GLN A 66 -19.04 -7.91 -12.47
N THR A 67 -18.73 -8.24 -11.21
CA THR A 67 -19.68 -8.25 -10.08
C THR A 67 -19.58 -7.02 -9.20
N PHE A 68 -18.64 -6.11 -9.51
CA PHE A 68 -18.44 -4.89 -8.73
C PHE A 68 -19.66 -3.96 -8.80
N VAL A 69 -20.36 -3.83 -7.67
CA VAL A 69 -21.42 -2.83 -7.50
C VAL A 69 -20.78 -1.55 -7.01
N GLY A 70 -20.52 -0.63 -7.94
CA GLY A 70 -19.93 0.66 -7.62
C GLY A 70 -20.76 1.46 -6.62
N ALA A 71 -20.10 2.35 -5.87
CA ALA A 71 -20.81 3.27 -4.99
C ALA A 71 -21.75 4.15 -5.84
N PHE A 72 -23.05 4.17 -5.51
CA PHE A 72 -24.07 5.03 -6.16
C PHE A 72 -23.68 6.52 -6.22
N ILE A 73 -22.70 6.93 -5.41
CA ILE A 73 -22.12 8.28 -5.29
C ILE A 73 -21.19 8.63 -6.47
N GLY A 74 -20.77 7.65 -7.28
CA GLY A 74 -19.91 7.82 -8.46
C GLY A 74 -20.50 8.68 -9.60
N LYS A 75 -21.77 9.10 -9.52
CA LYS A 75 -22.40 10.01 -10.50
C LYS A 75 -22.03 11.49 -10.31
N PHE A 76 -21.32 11.86 -9.25
CA PHE A 76 -20.89 13.24 -9.01
C PHE A 76 -19.37 13.36 -9.09
N LYS A 77 -18.85 13.65 -10.31
CA LYS A 77 -17.42 13.89 -10.61
C LYS A 77 -16.72 14.90 -9.68
N PHE A 78 -17.48 15.71 -8.95
CA PHE A 78 -16.95 16.68 -7.99
C PHE A 78 -16.37 16.02 -6.72
N PHE A 79 -16.94 14.92 -6.22
CA PHE A 79 -16.51 14.31 -4.95
C PHE A 79 -15.27 13.42 -5.08
N THR A 80 -15.05 12.77 -6.23
CA THR A 80 -13.88 11.90 -6.47
C THR A 80 -12.56 12.68 -6.41
N LYS A 81 -12.52 13.91 -6.92
CA LYS A 81 -11.31 14.75 -6.93
C LYS A 81 -10.93 15.29 -5.55
N LEU A 82 -11.91 15.58 -4.69
CA LEU A 82 -11.70 16.15 -3.35
C LEU A 82 -11.15 15.12 -2.34
N PHE A 83 -11.72 13.91 -2.30
CA PHE A 83 -11.26 12.87 -1.37
C PHE A 83 -9.95 12.21 -1.81
N GLY A 84 -9.77 12.02 -3.12
CA GLY A 84 -8.52 11.50 -3.67
C GLY A 84 -7.32 12.42 -3.39
N ASN A 85 -7.47 13.74 -3.55
CA ASN A 85 -6.41 14.68 -3.15
C ASN A 85 -6.20 14.69 -1.64
N MET A 86 -7.24 14.61 -0.81
CA MET A 86 -7.07 14.59 0.65
C MET A 86 -6.28 13.36 1.12
N ILE A 87 -6.60 12.18 0.59
CA ILE A 87 -5.87 10.94 0.91
C ILE A 87 -4.46 10.98 0.34
N TYR A 88 -4.32 11.35 -0.94
CA TYR A 88 -3.02 11.52 -1.58
C TYR A 88 -2.14 12.48 -0.77
N THR A 89 -2.62 13.68 -0.44
CA THR A 89 -1.93 14.65 0.42
C THR A 89 -1.63 14.10 1.82
N SER A 90 -2.56 13.35 2.44
CA SER A 90 -2.30 12.74 3.76
C SER A 90 -1.21 11.65 3.73
N VAL A 91 -1.05 10.98 2.59
CA VAL A 91 -0.05 9.94 2.34
C VAL A 91 1.27 10.55 1.81
N SER A 92 1.21 11.62 1.01
CA SER A 92 2.33 12.27 0.32
C SER A 92 3.01 13.39 1.12
N ASP A 93 2.34 14.01 2.09
CA ASP A 93 2.89 15.13 2.89
C ASP A 93 3.93 14.69 3.94
N GLY A 94 4.50 13.49 3.83
CA GLY A 94 5.49 12.97 4.76
C GLY A 94 4.99 12.83 6.21
N GLY A 95 3.67 12.75 6.42
CA GLY A 95 3.08 12.50 7.75
C GLY A 95 2.89 13.73 8.65
N LYS A 96 2.79 14.95 8.09
CA LYS A 96 2.51 16.18 8.88
C LYS A 96 1.20 16.14 9.69
N LYS A 97 0.22 15.31 9.28
CA LYS A 97 -0.99 15.01 10.07
C LYS A 97 -1.02 13.54 10.45
N LYS A 98 -1.04 13.26 11.76
CA LYS A 98 -1.17 11.88 12.28
C LYS A 98 -2.62 11.44 12.19
N ILE A 99 -2.93 10.62 11.19
CA ILE A 99 -4.20 9.90 11.09
C ILE A 99 -4.00 8.53 11.74
N ARG A 100 -4.93 8.09 12.59
CA ARG A 100 -4.88 6.75 13.18
C ARG A 100 -5.12 5.71 12.08
N THR A 101 -4.30 4.67 12.06
CA THR A 101 -4.49 3.52 11.17
C THR A 101 -5.85 2.87 11.46
N PHE A 102 -6.58 2.48 10.42
CA PHE A 102 -7.81 1.70 10.60
C PHE A 102 -7.46 0.34 11.22
N PRO A 103 -8.24 -0.20 12.17
CA PRO A 103 -7.94 -1.49 12.83
C PRO A 103 -7.75 -2.66 11.84
N LEU A 104 -8.40 -2.60 10.68
CA LEU A 104 -8.24 -3.57 9.60
C LEU A 104 -6.80 -3.63 9.07
N TRP A 105 -6.09 -2.51 9.10
CA TRP A 105 -4.75 -2.35 8.57
C TRP A 105 -3.68 -2.35 9.66
N GLU A 106 -4.03 -2.59 10.91
CA GLU A 106 -2.99 -2.70 11.95
C GLU A 106 -2.12 -3.94 11.71
N PRO A 107 -0.79 -3.80 11.85
CA PRO A 107 0.09 -4.94 11.72
C PRO A 107 -0.17 -5.96 12.83
N ARG A 108 0.03 -7.24 12.50
CA ARG A 108 -0.24 -8.41 13.33
C ARG A 108 0.85 -9.41 13.00
N ILE A 109 1.97 -9.21 13.67
CA ILE A 109 3.08 -10.14 13.64
C ILE A 109 2.79 -11.26 14.64
N ASN A 110 2.98 -12.50 14.20
CA ASN A 110 2.85 -13.66 15.10
C ASN A 110 4.17 -13.92 15.84
N GLU A 111 4.09 -14.49 17.05
CA GLU A 111 5.28 -14.95 17.75
C GLU A 111 6.01 -16.00 16.91
N GLY A 112 7.32 -15.80 16.69
CA GLY A 112 8.18 -16.71 15.91
C GLY A 112 8.18 -16.47 14.40
N GLU A 113 7.45 -15.47 13.91
CA GLU A 113 7.53 -15.06 12.49
C GLU A 113 8.93 -14.55 12.14
N ASN A 114 9.44 -14.98 10.98
CA ASN A 114 10.85 -14.79 10.62
C ASN A 114 11.09 -14.61 9.10
N ASP A 115 10.03 -14.59 8.31
CA ASP A 115 10.01 -14.63 6.84
C ASP A 115 9.34 -13.38 6.24
N ILE A 116 9.19 -12.30 7.02
CA ILE A 116 8.45 -11.10 6.61
C ILE A 116 8.99 -10.45 5.33
N ILE A 117 10.30 -10.53 5.08
CA ILE A 117 10.92 -10.01 3.85
C ILE A 117 10.46 -10.81 2.64
N GLU A 118 10.52 -12.15 2.70
CA GLU A 118 10.08 -13.01 1.60
C GLU A 118 8.58 -12.84 1.34
N LYS A 119 7.76 -12.84 2.39
CA LYS A 119 6.33 -12.55 2.31
C LYS A 119 6.03 -11.22 1.62
N PHE A 120 6.77 -10.17 1.97
CA PHE A 120 6.59 -8.87 1.33
C PHE A 120 6.97 -8.91 -0.15
N LEU A 121 8.09 -9.53 -0.51
CA LEU A 121 8.56 -9.63 -1.90
C LEU A 121 7.60 -10.46 -2.76
N ASP A 122 7.09 -11.58 -2.25
CA ASP A 122 6.09 -12.39 -2.94
C ASP A 122 4.79 -11.59 -3.14
N HIS A 123 4.40 -10.82 -2.13
CA HIS A 123 3.24 -9.95 -2.21
C HIS A 123 3.43 -8.79 -3.21
N GLN A 124 4.64 -8.28 -3.39
CA GLN A 124 4.97 -7.29 -4.42
C GLN A 124 4.75 -7.87 -5.83
N GLU A 125 5.15 -9.12 -6.07
CA GLU A 125 4.86 -9.80 -7.34
C GLU A 125 3.35 -9.98 -7.56
N GLU A 126 2.61 -10.34 -6.51
CA GLU A 126 1.16 -10.44 -6.57
C GLU A 126 0.51 -9.09 -6.92
N LEU A 127 0.92 -8.00 -6.26
CA LEU A 127 0.42 -6.66 -6.55
C LEU A 127 0.72 -6.24 -8.00
N LYS A 128 1.93 -6.52 -8.51
CA LYS A 128 2.29 -6.27 -9.91
C LYS A 128 1.40 -7.04 -10.88
N ASN A 129 1.06 -8.29 -10.56
CA ASN A 129 0.16 -9.09 -11.38
C ASN A 129 -1.26 -8.52 -11.39
N TRP A 130 -1.77 -8.08 -10.23
CA TRP A 130 -3.05 -7.36 -10.16
C TRP A 130 -3.05 -6.09 -11.02
N ILE A 131 -2.00 -5.27 -10.96
CA ILE A 131 -1.88 -4.04 -11.77
C ILE A 131 -1.98 -4.36 -13.27
N LYS A 132 -1.31 -5.43 -13.72
CA LYS A 132 -1.37 -5.88 -15.12
C LYS A 132 -2.77 -6.37 -15.51
N GLU A 133 -3.39 -7.22 -14.69
CA GLU A 133 -4.75 -7.72 -14.97
C GLU A 133 -5.80 -6.60 -15.01
N LEU A 134 -5.57 -5.53 -14.25
CA LEU A 134 -6.47 -4.38 -14.17
C LEU A 134 -6.26 -3.33 -15.26
N GLU A 135 -5.30 -3.51 -16.18
CA GLU A 135 -4.99 -2.54 -17.25
C GLU A 135 -6.25 -2.03 -17.99
N PRO A 136 -7.19 -2.89 -18.45
CA PRO A 136 -8.40 -2.40 -19.14
C PRO A 136 -9.32 -1.53 -18.27
N TYR A 137 -9.30 -1.71 -16.95
CA TYR A 137 -10.11 -0.94 -15.99
C TYR A 137 -9.42 0.37 -15.60
N ILE A 138 -8.09 0.34 -15.54
CA ILE A 138 -7.21 1.50 -15.34
C ILE A 138 -7.38 2.47 -16.51
N GLU A 139 -7.35 1.98 -17.75
CA GLU A 139 -7.54 2.79 -18.96
C GLU A 139 -8.91 3.48 -19.02
N LYS A 140 -9.94 2.85 -18.47
CA LYS A 140 -11.30 3.38 -18.40
C LYS A 140 -11.54 4.34 -17.22
N GLU A 141 -10.50 4.61 -16.43
CA GLU A 141 -10.60 5.39 -15.18
C GLU A 141 -11.71 4.88 -14.24
N THR A 142 -11.87 3.55 -14.16
CA THR A 142 -12.96 2.92 -13.39
C THR A 142 -13.01 3.45 -11.96
N ILE A 143 -14.18 3.90 -11.50
CA ILE A 143 -14.34 4.42 -10.15
C ILE A 143 -14.52 3.26 -9.16
N ILE A 144 -13.65 3.21 -8.16
CA ILE A 144 -13.76 2.27 -7.04
C ILE A 144 -13.98 3.03 -5.73
N HIS A 145 -14.30 2.27 -4.68
CA HIS A 145 -14.30 2.79 -3.33
C HIS A 145 -13.06 2.32 -2.55
N SER A 146 -12.73 3.02 -1.46
CA SER A 146 -11.68 2.57 -0.55
C SER A 146 -12.06 1.27 0.14
N PRO A 147 -11.12 0.33 0.35
CA PRO A 147 -11.39 -0.89 1.09
C PRO A 147 -11.69 -0.64 2.57
N ALA A 148 -11.21 0.46 3.18
CA ALA A 148 -11.58 0.83 4.55
C ALA A 148 -12.94 1.53 4.65
N ASN A 149 -13.39 2.23 3.60
CA ASN A 149 -14.63 2.99 3.65
C ASN A 149 -15.25 3.14 2.26
N LYS A 150 -16.42 2.53 2.07
CA LYS A 150 -17.18 2.56 0.81
C LYS A 150 -17.67 3.95 0.40
N LEU A 151 -17.68 4.92 1.31
CA LEU A 151 -18.05 6.32 1.03
C LEU A 151 -16.90 7.11 0.39
N ILE A 152 -15.66 6.64 0.53
CA ILE A 152 -14.49 7.26 -0.08
C ILE A 152 -14.33 6.63 -1.46
N VAL A 153 -14.40 7.45 -2.50
CA VAL A 153 -14.33 6.99 -3.90
C VAL A 153 -13.25 7.73 -4.68
N TYR A 154 -12.60 7.02 -5.60
CA TYR A 154 -11.54 7.54 -6.47
C TYR A 154 -11.41 6.67 -7.73
N SER A 155 -10.73 7.18 -8.76
CA SER A 155 -10.45 6.37 -9.95
C SER A 155 -9.42 5.29 -9.63
N LEU A 156 -9.47 4.17 -10.35
CA LEU A 156 -8.52 3.08 -10.19
C LEU A 156 -7.07 3.51 -10.44
N PRO A 157 -6.75 4.37 -11.44
CA PRO A 157 -5.42 4.97 -11.55
C PRO A 157 -4.99 5.74 -10.30
N GLN A 158 -5.91 6.51 -9.71
CA GLN A 158 -5.63 7.26 -8.48
C GLN A 158 -5.44 6.32 -7.28
N ALA A 159 -6.14 5.19 -7.23
CA ALA A 159 -5.91 4.15 -6.24
C ALA A 159 -4.47 3.63 -6.31
N MET A 160 -3.96 3.39 -7.52
CA MET A 160 -2.59 2.92 -7.74
C MET A 160 -1.58 3.97 -7.31
N ASP A 161 -1.79 5.24 -7.68
CA ASP A 161 -0.95 6.35 -7.21
C ASP A 161 -0.91 6.44 -5.67
N ILE A 162 -2.04 6.21 -4.99
CA ILE A 162 -2.12 6.18 -3.52
C ILE A 162 -1.34 4.99 -2.94
N VAL A 163 -1.48 3.79 -3.53
CA VAL A 163 -0.75 2.58 -3.11
C VAL A 163 0.75 2.80 -3.22
N ILE A 164 1.25 3.24 -4.38
CA ILE A 164 2.69 3.51 -4.58
C ILE A 164 3.22 4.56 -3.60
N ALA A 165 2.46 5.63 -3.35
CA ALA A 165 2.85 6.65 -2.38
C ALA A 165 2.89 6.09 -0.94
N HIS A 166 1.94 5.21 -0.60
CA HIS A 166 1.87 4.56 0.72
C HIS A 166 3.05 3.61 0.94
N GLU A 167 3.42 2.84 -0.06
CA GLU A 167 4.61 1.99 -0.07
C GLU A 167 5.89 2.78 0.24
N LYS A 168 6.15 3.83 -0.54
CA LYS A 168 7.31 4.73 -0.34
C LYS A 168 7.35 5.32 1.07
N ARG A 169 6.21 5.71 1.61
CA ARG A 169 6.12 6.25 2.96
C ARG A 169 6.51 5.22 4.02
N HIS A 170 6.07 3.98 3.89
CA HIS A 170 6.40 2.93 4.88
C HIS A 170 7.81 2.38 4.73
N LEU A 171 8.39 2.39 3.53
CA LEU A 171 9.82 2.17 3.35
C LEU A 171 10.64 3.21 4.11
N ASN A 172 10.33 4.51 3.94
CA ASN A 172 10.99 5.59 4.69
C ASN A 172 10.84 5.43 6.21
N GLN A 173 9.69 4.96 6.69
CA GLN A 173 9.49 4.67 8.11
C GLN A 173 10.36 3.50 8.58
N ALA A 174 10.45 2.41 7.81
CA ALA A 174 11.30 1.27 8.11
C ALA A 174 12.80 1.66 8.12
N LEU A 175 13.24 2.49 7.17
CA LEU A 175 14.61 3.03 7.14
C LEU A 175 14.91 3.85 8.41
N ALA A 176 14.01 4.76 8.79
CA ALA A 176 14.15 5.54 10.02
C ALA A 176 14.15 4.68 11.30
N VAL A 177 13.45 3.54 11.30
CA VAL A 177 13.51 2.57 12.39
C VAL A 177 14.89 1.93 12.46
N LEU A 178 15.44 1.48 11.32
CA LEU A 178 16.78 0.89 11.25
C LEU A 178 17.85 1.85 11.77
N GLU A 179 17.79 3.13 11.38
CA GLU A 179 18.71 4.16 11.86
C GLU A 179 18.64 4.37 13.37
N LYS A 180 17.44 4.29 13.96
CA LYS A 180 17.26 4.45 15.42
C LYS A 180 17.79 3.26 16.20
N ILE A 181 17.66 2.04 15.67
CA ILE A 181 18.13 0.81 16.32
C ILE A 181 19.66 0.68 16.24
N LYS A 182 20.27 1.21 15.16
CA LYS A 182 21.73 1.18 14.98
C LYS A 182 22.50 2.26 15.78
N LYS A 183 21.81 3.25 16.33
CA LYS A 183 22.38 4.30 17.19
C LYS A 183 22.48 3.82 18.63
#